data_AF-A0A4Y5PR78-F1
#
_entry.id   AF-A0A4Y5PR78-F1
#
_cell.length_a   1.000
_cell.length_b   1.000
_cell.length_c   1.000
_cell.angle_alpha   90.00
_cell.angle_beta   90.00
_cell.angle_gamma   90.00
#
_symmetry.space_group_name_H-M   'P 1'
#
loop_
_entity.id
_entity.type
_entity.pdbx_description
1 polymer ?
#
loop_
_entity_poly.entity_id
_entity_poly.type
_entity_poly.pdbx_seq_one_letter_code
_entity_poly.pdbx_strand_id
1 'polypeptide(L)' 'MTRSLKKNPFVANHLLRKIEKLNTKGEKEIIRTWSRASTIIPTMIGILLLYILDGSIGLFL' A
#
# COMPACT_ATOMS: atom_id res chain seq x y z
N MET A 1 0.26 -12.25 12.74
CA MET A 1 1.68 -12.36 12.34
C MET A 1 2.40 -11.09 12.78
N THR A 2 3.01 -11.11 13.96
CA THR A 2 3.52 -9.90 14.62
C THR A 2 4.98 -9.71 14.21
N ARG A 3 5.27 -8.71 13.37
CA ARG A 3 6.65 -8.31 13.12
C ARG A 3 7.21 -7.56 14.31
N SER A 4 8.48 -7.76 14.60
CA SER A 4 9.18 -7.03 15.66
C SER A 4 9.12 -5.52 15.42
N LEU A 5 8.72 -4.76 16.45
CA LEU A 5 8.59 -3.29 16.44
C LEU A 5 9.91 -2.56 16.12
N LYS A 6 11.07 -3.21 16.32
CA LYS A 6 12.39 -2.65 16.01
C LYS A 6 12.71 -2.63 14.52
N LYS A 7 11.98 -3.40 13.69
CA LYS A 7 12.23 -3.49 12.24
C LYS A 7 11.41 -2.43 11.50
N ASN A 8 11.97 -1.87 10.44
CA ASN A 8 11.25 -0.94 9.57
C ASN A 8 9.93 -1.55 9.08
N PRO A 9 8.89 -0.71 8.90
CA PRO A 9 7.64 -1.13 8.29
C PRO A 9 7.95 -1.74 6.92
N PHE A 10 7.44 -2.94 6.68
CA PHE A 10 7.61 -3.58 5.39
C PHE A 10 6.61 -3.00 4.40
N VAL A 11 7.09 -2.67 3.23
CA VAL A 11 6.27 -2.36 2.07
C VAL A 11 6.75 -3.24 0.93
N ALA A 12 5.80 -3.80 0.18
CA ALA A 12 6.18 -4.62 -0.96
C ALA A 12 6.78 -3.73 -2.05
N ASN A 13 7.91 -4.15 -2.64
CA ASN A 13 8.65 -3.36 -3.64
C ASN A 13 7.78 -2.93 -4.83
N HIS A 14 6.84 -3.77 -5.26
CA HIS A 14 5.92 -3.45 -6.36
C HIS A 14 4.93 -2.33 -5.99
N LEU A 15 4.52 -2.26 -4.71
CA LEU A 15 3.63 -1.21 -4.21
C LEU A 15 4.41 0.11 -4.14
N LEU A 16 5.63 0.06 -3.60
CA LEU A 16 6.52 1.20 -3.45
C LEU A 16 6.80 1.88 -4.79
N ARG A 17 7.15 1.10 -5.83
CA ARG A 17 7.35 1.63 -7.19
C ARG A 17 6.10 2.28 -7.79
N LYS A 18 4.89 1.77 -7.49
CA LYS A 18 3.65 2.40 -7.96
C LYS A 18 3.41 3.73 -7.26
N ILE A 19 3.62 3.76 -5.93
CA ILE A 19 3.46 4.97 -5.13
C ILE A 19 4.42 6.07 -5.60
N GLU A 20 5.69 5.76 -5.86
CA GLU A 20 6.67 6.74 -6.37
C GLU A 20 6.24 7.32 -7.72
N LYS A 21 5.69 6.49 -8.61
CA LYS A 21 5.15 6.93 -9.91
C LYS A 21 3.93 7.82 -9.77
N LEU A 22 3.04 7.54 -8.81
CA LEU A 22 1.89 8.40 -8.55
C LEU A 22 2.29 9.72 -7.89
N ASN A 23 3.23 9.67 -6.96
CA ASN A 23 3.72 10.85 -6.26
C ASN A 23 4.45 11.81 -7.22
N THR A 24 5.20 11.28 -8.19
CA THR A 24 5.82 12.08 -9.26
C THR A 24 4.81 12.70 -10.23
N LYS A 25 3.67 12.04 -10.45
CA LYS A 25 2.56 12.58 -11.26
C LYS A 25 1.64 13.54 -10.49
N GLY A 26 1.64 13.49 -9.16
CA GLY A 26 0.71 14.26 -8.32
C GLY A 26 -0.75 13.78 -8.41
N GLU A 27 -0.99 12.57 -8.94
CA GLU A 27 -2.33 12.03 -9.18
C GLU A 27 -2.75 11.07 -8.05
N LYS A 28 -4.03 11.16 -7.65
CA LYS A 28 -4.64 10.30 -6.64
C LYS A 28 -5.40 9.17 -7.33
N GLU A 29 -4.71 8.06 -7.58
CA GLU A 29 -5.33 6.86 -8.19
C GLU A 29 -5.60 5.75 -7.17
N ILE A 30 -6.56 4.88 -7.50
CA ILE A 30 -6.87 3.68 -6.70
C ILE A 30 -5.87 2.58 -7.08
N ILE A 31 -4.99 2.20 -6.15
CA ILE A 31 -4.06 1.08 -6.36
C ILE A 31 -4.67 -0.22 -5.83
N ARG A 32 -4.88 -1.17 -6.74
CA ARG A 32 -5.17 -2.57 -6.40
C ARG A 32 -3.90 -3.29 -5.96
N THR A 33 -3.93 -3.89 -4.77
CA THR A 33 -2.85 -4.69 -4.20
C THR A 33 -3.37 -6.04 -3.68
N TRP A 34 -2.57 -7.08 -3.84
CA TRP A 34 -2.80 -8.39 -3.21
C TRP A 34 -1.96 -8.56 -1.93
N SER A 35 -1.13 -7.56 -1.60
CA SER A 35 -0.19 -7.63 -0.48
C SER A 35 -0.86 -7.22 0.83
N ARG A 36 -1.29 -8.22 1.62
CA ARG A 36 -1.79 -8.06 2.99
C ARG A 36 -0.71 -7.67 4.02
N ALA A 37 0.57 -7.86 3.69
CA ALA A 37 1.68 -7.71 4.63
C ALA A 37 2.31 -6.31 4.67
N SER A 38 1.87 -5.41 3.78
CA SER A 38 2.41 -4.06 3.63
C SER A 38 1.83 -3.11 4.69
N THR A 39 2.70 -2.31 5.30
CA THR A 39 2.33 -1.29 6.28
C THR A 39 2.17 0.06 5.56
N ILE A 40 1.15 0.83 5.95
CA ILE A 40 0.91 2.17 5.40
C ILE A 40 1.99 3.13 5.90
N ILE A 41 2.66 3.80 4.98
CA ILE A 41 3.68 4.83 5.25
C ILE A 41 3.06 6.20 4.94
N PRO A 42 3.41 7.29 5.64
CA PRO A 42 2.88 8.64 5.37
C PRO A 42 3.01 9.12 3.92
N THR A 43 3.97 8.59 3.14
CA THR A 43 4.09 8.88 1.69
C THR A 43 2.92 8.35 0.85
N MET A 44 2.04 7.52 1.43
CA MET A 44 0.85 6.99 0.78
C MET A 44 -0.41 7.84 1.02
N ILE A 45 -0.32 8.93 1.77
CA ILE A 45 -1.45 9.80 2.05
C ILE A 45 -2.01 10.39 0.75
N GLY A 46 -3.31 10.18 0.52
CA GLY A 46 -4.01 10.61 -0.70
C GLY A 46 -4.09 9.55 -1.81
N ILE A 47 -3.40 8.41 -1.66
CA ILE A 47 -3.54 7.25 -2.55
C ILE A 47 -4.50 6.26 -1.90
N LEU A 48 -5.59 5.92 -2.59
CA LEU A 48 -6.53 4.91 -2.09
C LEU A 48 -6.00 3.50 -2.40
N LEU A 49 -5.80 2.68 -1.37
CA LEU A 49 -5.40 1.28 -1.50
C LEU A 49 -6.61 0.35 -1.42
N LEU A 50 -6.70 -0.58 -2.38
CA LEU A 50 -7.73 -1.61 -2.42
C LEU A 50 -7.08 -2.99 -2.33
N TYR A 51 -7.41 -3.78 -1.30
CA TYR A 51 -7.01 -5.19 -1.21
C TYR A 51 -8.03 -6.05 -1.93
N ILE A 52 -7.54 -6.91 -2.81
CA ILE A 52 -8.36 -7.95 -3.41
C ILE A 52 -7.82 -9.27 -2.89
N LEU A 53 -8.58 -9.91 -2.02
CA LEU A 53 -8.26 -11.24 -1.50
C LEU A 53 -9.41 -12.17 -1.90
N ASP A 54 -9.16 -13.12 -2.78
CA ASP A 54 -10.03 -14.28 -3.08
C ASP A 54 -11.55 -13.95 -3.05
N GLY A 55 -11.97 -12.97 -3.85
CA GLY A 55 -13.38 -12.56 -3.97
C GLY A 55 -13.87 -11.47 -3.00
N SER A 56 -13.10 -11.11 -1.97
CA SER A 56 -13.43 -10.01 -1.04
C SER A 56 -12.60 -8.76 -1.33
N ILE A 57 -13.31 -7.65 -1.59
CA ILE A 57 -12.73 -6.31 -1.74
C ILE A 57 -12.70 -5.64 -0.38
N GLY A 58 -11.51 -5.30 0.12
CA GLY A 58 -11.33 -4.50 1.33
C GLY A 58 -10.73 -3.14 0.99
N LEU A 59 -11.23 -2.09 1.64
CA LEU A 59 -10.70 -0.72 1.56
C LEU A 59 -10.00 -0.41 2.90
N PHE A 60 -8.77 0.12 2.88
CA PHE A 60 -8.23 0.79 4.07
C PHE A 60 -8.47 2.26 3.77
N LEU A 61 -9.35 2.85 4.58
CA LEU A 61 -9.57 4.29 4.60
C LEU A 61 -8.41 4.96 5.35
#